data_AF-A0A9N7YVJ8-F1
#
_entry.id   AF-A0A9N7YVJ8-F1
#
_cell.length_a   1.000
_cell.length_b   1.000
_cell.length_c   1.000
_cell.angle_alpha   90.00
_cell.angle_beta   90.00
_cell.angle_gamma   90.00
#
_symmetry.space_group_name_H-M   'P 1'
#
loop_
_entity.id
_entity.type
_entity.pdbx_description
1 polymer ?
#
loop_
_entity_poly.entity_id
_entity_poly.type
_entity_poly.pdbx_seq_one_letter_code
_entity_poly.pdbx_strand_id
1 'polypeptide(L)'
;MPFAKRVVEPQFLCRYQVPNEEAVLFEDLVSVSHVALSRTLRQLSDLAKHACSIFQELESDLASTSLRVRGLQRKIGRLEQTCSELDPKQEAVREYSLSFTYSYFYSYLWSAPCWGCMHAHKLLSARRRNQGSARGDILRKL
;
A
#
# COMPACT_ATOMS: atom_id res chain seq x y z
N MET A 1 5.81 -4.05 -11.86
CA MET A 1 7.20 -3.80 -11.44
C MET A 1 7.20 -2.58 -10.53
N PRO A 2 7.91 -2.57 -9.38
CA PRO A 2 7.91 -1.39 -8.54
C PRO A 2 8.80 -0.33 -9.21
N PHE A 3 8.20 0.79 -9.58
CA PHE A 3 8.94 1.96 -10.04
C PHE A 3 9.82 2.45 -8.88
N ALA A 4 11.10 2.73 -9.17
CA ALA A 4 11.97 3.33 -8.16
C ALA A 4 11.36 4.67 -7.74
N LYS A 5 10.92 4.76 -6.48
CA LYS A 5 10.29 5.97 -5.92
C LYS A 5 11.27 7.15 -5.90
N ARG A 6 12.57 6.87 -5.90
CA ARG A 6 13.67 7.86 -5.83
C ARG A 6 14.80 7.45 -6.77
N VAL A 7 15.31 8.41 -7.52
CA VAL A 7 16.45 8.28 -8.42
C VAL A 7 17.47 9.35 -8.06
N VAL A 8 18.74 8.97 -7.90
CA VAL A 8 19.85 9.90 -7.64
C VAL A 8 20.49 10.24 -8.98
N GLU A 9 20.64 11.53 -9.29
CA GLU A 9 21.29 11.99 -10.52
C GLU A 9 22.64 12.67 -10.21
N PRO A 10 23.65 12.54 -11.11
CA PRO A 10 23.65 11.78 -12.36
C PRO A 10 23.85 10.28 -12.15
N GLN A 11 23.25 9.43 -12.97
CA GLN A 11 23.53 7.98 -12.91
C GLN A 11 24.88 7.57 -13.52
N PHE A 12 25.55 8.49 -14.23
CA PHE A 12 26.80 8.23 -14.95
C PHE A 12 27.88 9.25 -14.59
N LEU A 13 28.95 8.77 -13.94
CA LEU A 13 30.07 9.61 -13.48
C LEU A 13 31.19 9.77 -14.52
N CYS A 14 31.34 8.82 -15.46
CA CYS A 14 32.36 8.86 -16.51
C CYS A 14 31.71 8.71 -17.89
N ARG A 15 32.03 9.63 -18.81
CA ARG A 15 31.49 9.66 -20.18
C ARG A 15 32.36 8.95 -21.23
N TYR A 16 33.55 8.47 -20.87
CA TYR A 16 34.46 7.83 -21.82
C TYR A 16 34.38 6.30 -21.71
N GLN A 17 33.93 5.65 -22.78
CA GLN A 17 34.36 4.29 -23.09
C GLN A 17 35.85 4.35 -23.46
N VAL A 18 36.59 3.29 -23.13
CA VAL A 18 38.05 3.16 -23.31
C VAL A 18 38.51 3.86 -24.60
N PRO A 19 39.45 4.80 -24.53
CA PRO A 19 39.89 5.53 -25.70
C PRO A 19 40.47 4.61 -26.76
N ASN A 20 40.03 4.78 -28.00
CA ASN A 20 40.78 4.27 -29.14
C ASN A 20 42.15 4.98 -29.16
N GLU A 21 43.21 4.25 -29.54
CA GLU A 21 44.63 4.49 -29.22
C GLU A 21 45.23 5.86 -29.66
N GLU A 22 44.45 6.77 -30.23
CA GLU A 22 44.92 8.01 -30.87
C GLU A 22 44.27 9.30 -30.35
N ALA A 23 43.39 9.24 -29.35
CA ALA A 23 42.80 10.45 -28.75
C ALA A 23 43.72 11.05 -27.68
N VAL A 24 44.10 12.32 -27.85
CA VAL A 24 44.73 13.14 -26.79
C VAL A 24 43.64 13.47 -25.75
N LEU A 25 43.43 12.57 -24.79
CA LEU A 25 42.17 12.55 -24.00
C LEU A 25 42.06 13.62 -22.93
N PHE A 26 43.16 14.28 -22.58
CA PHE A 26 43.20 15.21 -21.46
C PHE A 26 44.14 16.37 -21.78
N GLU A 27 43.77 17.22 -22.74
CA GLU A 27 44.49 18.49 -22.97
C GLU A 27 44.47 19.39 -21.73
N ASP A 28 43.46 19.26 -20.86
CA ASP A 28 43.42 19.94 -19.57
C ASP A 28 42.79 19.05 -18.47
N LEU A 29 43.65 18.33 -17.75
CA LEU A 29 43.29 17.49 -16.60
C LEU A 29 42.63 18.30 -15.46
N VAL A 30 42.97 19.59 -15.32
CA VAL A 30 42.41 20.46 -14.27
C VAL A 30 40.92 20.70 -14.55
N SER A 31 40.55 21.01 -15.79
CA SER A 31 39.15 21.17 -16.19
C SER A 31 38.32 19.90 -15.93
N VAL A 32 38.87 18.74 -16.30
CA VAL A 32 38.20 17.44 -16.16
C VAL A 32 37.99 17.09 -14.69
N SER A 33 39.02 17.33 -13.85
CA SER A 33 38.94 17.10 -12.41
C SER A 33 37.91 18.01 -11.74
N HIS A 34 37.87 19.29 -12.11
CA HIS A 34 36.89 20.24 -11.56
C HIS A 34 35.45 19.88 -11.93
N VAL A 35 35.24 19.44 -13.17
CA VAL A 35 33.92 18.97 -13.64
C VAL A 35 33.51 17.69 -12.93
N ALA A 36 34.43 16.72 -12.74
CA ALA A 36 34.15 15.51 -11.99
C ALA A 36 33.78 15.82 -10.54
N LEU A 37 34.54 16.68 -9.86
CA LEU A 37 34.29 17.10 -8.48
C LEU A 37 32.92 17.79 -8.36
N SER A 38 32.60 18.72 -9.27
CA SER A 38 31.30 19.41 -9.28
C SER A 38 30.12 18.43 -9.44
N ARG A 39 30.27 17.40 -10.28
CA ARG A 39 29.24 16.35 -10.43
C ARG A 39 29.09 15.50 -9.17
N THR A 40 30.19 15.09 -8.56
CA THR A 40 30.17 14.33 -7.30
C THR A 40 29.49 15.13 -6.18
N LEU A 41 29.79 16.43 -6.05
CA LEU A 41 29.11 17.29 -5.07
C LEU A 41 27.59 17.38 -5.33
N ARG A 42 27.18 17.45 -6.60
CA ARG A 42 25.75 17.47 -6.96
C ARG A 42 25.06 16.14 -6.61
N GLN A 43 25.70 15.00 -6.87
CA GLN A 43 25.17 13.70 -6.46
C GLN A 43 25.03 13.56 -4.96
N LEU A 44 26.04 13.99 -4.21
CA LEU A 44 25.99 13.95 -2.75
C LEU A 44 24.87 14.85 -2.20
N SER A 45 24.65 16.02 -2.82
CA SER A 45 23.53 16.89 -2.49
C SER A 45 22.18 16.20 -2.76
N ASP A 46 22.02 15.55 -3.93
CA ASP A 46 20.78 14.88 -4.28
C ASP A 46 20.54 13.63 -3.41
N LEU A 47 21.60 12.89 -3.06
CA LEU A 47 21.54 11.79 -2.08
C LEU A 47 21.09 12.29 -0.70
N ALA A 48 21.67 13.39 -0.21
CA ALA A 48 21.30 13.97 1.07
C ALA A 48 19.82 14.40 1.09
N LYS A 49 19.32 15.03 0.02
CA LYS A 49 17.89 15.38 -0.11
C LYS A 49 16.99 14.14 -0.06
N HIS A 50 17.38 13.06 -0.74
CA HIS A 50 16.63 11.80 -0.69
C HIS A 50 16.64 11.18 0.71
N ALA A 51 17.78 11.18 1.38
CA ALA A 51 17.89 10.71 2.77
C ALA A 51 16.97 11.53 3.70
N CYS A 52 17.00 12.87 3.61
CA CYS A 52 16.09 13.73 4.37
C CYS A 52 14.62 13.40 4.12
N SER A 53 14.24 13.21 2.86
CA SER A 53 12.85 12.87 2.52
C SER A 53 12.44 11.48 3.01
N ILE A 54 13.35 10.51 3.04
CA ILE A 54 13.09 9.19 3.68
C ILE A 54 12.86 9.39 5.19
N PHE A 55 13.71 10.16 5.86
CA PHE A 55 13.55 10.41 7.30
C PHE A 55 12.24 11.12 7.62
N GLN A 56 11.81 12.07 6.78
CA GLN A 56 10.50 12.73 6.94
C GLN A 56 9.33 11.75 6.77
N GLU A 57 9.38 10.84 5.79
CA GLU A 57 8.37 9.79 5.62
C GLU A 57 8.31 8.87 6.85
N LEU A 58 9.47 8.40 7.32
CA LEU A 58 9.57 7.55 8.51
C LEU A 58 9.10 8.27 9.77
N GLU A 59 9.41 9.54 9.93
CA GLU A 59 8.95 10.36 11.05
C GLU A 59 7.43 10.47 11.07
N SER A 60 6.81 10.68 9.90
CA SER A 60 5.35 10.72 9.76
C SER A 60 4.70 9.39 10.14
N ASP A 61 5.24 8.28 9.63
CA ASP A 61 4.75 6.93 9.92
C ASP A 61 4.92 6.57 11.40
N LEU A 62 6.04 6.97 12.01
CA LEU A 62 6.31 6.76 13.43
C LEU A 62 5.37 7.59 14.31
N ALA A 63 5.12 8.86 13.95
CA ALA A 63 4.19 9.72 14.66
C ALA A 63 2.76 9.15 14.64
N SER A 64 2.29 8.71 13.48
CA SER A 64 1.00 8.04 13.31
C SER A 64 0.90 6.76 14.16
N THR A 65 1.95 5.94 14.12
CA THR A 65 2.02 4.69 14.91
C THR A 65 2.03 4.98 16.40
N SER A 66 2.79 5.98 16.85
CA SER A 66 2.84 6.42 18.25
C SER A 66 1.47 6.87 18.76
N LEU A 67 0.71 7.63 17.95
CA LEU A 67 -0.64 8.04 18.31
C LEU A 67 -1.57 6.83 18.52
N ARG A 68 -1.49 5.83 17.63
CA ARG A 68 -2.26 4.59 17.74
C ARG A 68 -1.88 3.78 18.98
N VAL A 69 -0.59 3.64 19.26
CA VAL A 69 -0.07 2.96 20.46
C VAL A 69 -0.56 3.64 21.72
N ARG A 70 -0.48 4.97 21.80
CA ARG A 70 -1.03 5.74 22.94
C ARG A 70 -2.53 5.53 23.10
N GLY A 71 -3.27 5.47 21.99
CA GLY A 71 -4.70 5.15 22.00
C GLY A 71 -4.98 3.75 22.56
N LEU A 72 -4.18 2.76 22.18
CA LEU A 72 -4.29 1.39 22.70
C LEU A 72 -3.93 1.32 24.19
N GLN A 73 -2.84 1.97 24.62
CA GLN A 73 -2.45 2.03 26.03
C GLN A 73 -3.57 2.59 26.91
N ARG A 74 -4.25 3.66 26.47
CA ARG A 74 -5.41 4.19 27.21
C ARG A 74 -6.58 3.19 27.28
N LYS A 75 -6.85 2.46 26.20
CA LYS A 75 -7.90 1.42 26.20
C LYS A 75 -7.55 0.26 27.12
N ILE A 76 -6.30 -0.17 27.13
CA ILE A 76 -5.79 -1.22 28.03
C ILE A 76 -5.92 -0.77 29.48
N GLY A 77 -5.45 0.43 29.84
CA GLY A 77 -5.57 0.93 31.21
C GLY A 77 -7.03 1.05 31.68
N ARG A 78 -7.95 1.45 30.79
CA ARG A 78 -9.40 1.43 31.10
C ARG A 78 -9.92 0.01 31.30
N LEU A 79 -9.50 -0.93 30.46
CA LEU A 79 -9.90 -2.34 30.59
C LEU A 79 -9.38 -2.95 31.88
N GLU A 80 -8.12 -2.69 32.24
CA GLU A 80 -7.51 -3.14 33.49
C GLU A 80 -8.27 -2.59 34.71
N GLN A 81 -8.59 -1.30 34.69
CA GLN A 81 -9.40 -0.69 35.73
C GLN A 81 -10.78 -1.37 35.82
N THR A 82 -11.50 -1.49 34.71
CA THR A 82 -12.82 -2.15 34.70
C THR A 82 -12.72 -3.60 35.18
N CYS A 83 -11.71 -4.36 34.76
CA CYS A 83 -11.49 -5.73 35.21
C CYS A 83 -11.18 -5.81 36.71
N SER A 84 -10.49 -4.82 37.28
CA SER A 84 -10.22 -4.78 38.73
C SER A 84 -11.45 -4.43 39.57
N GLU A 85 -12.42 -3.72 38.97
CA GLU A 85 -13.68 -3.32 39.62
C GLU A 85 -14.76 -4.41 39.52
N LEU A 86 -14.65 -5.36 38.59
CA LEU A 86 -15.59 -6.47 38.44
C LEU A 86 -15.48 -7.46 39.61
N ASP A 87 -16.55 -7.59 40.39
CA ASP A 87 -16.71 -8.63 41.41
C ASP A 87 -17.52 -9.81 40.84
N PRO A 88 -16.88 -10.97 40.56
CA PRO A 88 -17.57 -12.13 39.97
C PRO A 88 -18.67 -12.70 40.87
N LYS A 89 -18.74 -12.33 42.15
CA LYS A 89 -19.82 -12.75 43.06
C LYS A 89 -21.06 -11.86 42.99
N GLN A 90 -20.95 -10.65 42.46
CA GLN A 90 -22.05 -9.70 42.31
C GLN A 90 -22.56 -9.58 40.87
N GLU A 91 -21.80 -10.11 39.89
CA GLU A 91 -22.21 -10.13 38.49
C GLU A 91 -23.31 -11.18 38.27
N ALA A 92 -24.56 -10.74 38.22
CA ALA A 92 -25.69 -11.62 37.92
C ALA A 92 -25.58 -12.16 36.48
N VAL A 93 -25.46 -13.49 36.34
CA VAL A 93 -25.54 -14.15 35.03
C VAL A 93 -26.94 -13.94 34.47
N ARG A 94 -27.07 -13.02 33.53
CA ARG A 94 -28.31 -12.87 32.77
C ARG A 94 -28.45 -14.08 31.85
N GLU A 95 -29.42 -14.95 32.14
CA GLU A 95 -29.88 -15.96 31.19
C GLU A 95 -30.55 -15.27 30.00
N TYR A 96 -29.76 -14.91 29.00
CA TYR A 96 -30.33 -14.69 27.68
C TYR A 96 -30.67 -16.07 27.13
N SER A 97 -31.95 -16.32 26.86
CA SER A 97 -32.32 -17.47 26.04
C SER A 97 -31.56 -17.35 24.72
N LEU A 98 -30.72 -18.34 24.40
CA LEU A 98 -29.92 -18.39 23.17
C LEU A 98 -30.79 -18.13 21.92
N SER A 99 -32.11 -18.36 21.98
CA SER A 99 -33.05 -18.01 20.92
C SER A 99 -33.05 -16.51 20.54
N PHE A 100 -32.89 -15.59 21.49
CA PHE A 100 -32.98 -14.14 21.21
C PHE A 100 -31.72 -13.60 20.51
N THR A 101 -30.53 -14.03 20.96
CA THR A 101 -29.26 -13.61 20.35
C THR A 101 -29.06 -14.19 18.95
N TYR A 102 -29.46 -15.45 18.72
CA TYR A 102 -29.45 -16.04 17.38
C TYR A 102 -30.46 -15.36 16.45
N SER A 103 -31.66 -15.00 16.92
CA SER A 103 -32.65 -14.30 16.09
C SER A 103 -32.17 -12.92 15.63
N TYR A 104 -31.51 -12.15 16.50
CA TYR A 104 -30.93 -10.87 16.10
C TYR A 104 -29.73 -11.05 15.16
N PHE A 105 -28.85 -12.02 15.43
CA PHE A 105 -27.70 -12.29 14.55
C PHE A 105 -28.15 -12.74 13.15
N TYR A 106 -29.15 -13.62 13.04
CA TYR A 106 -29.74 -14.03 11.76
C TYR A 106 -30.49 -12.87 11.07
N SER A 107 -31.19 -12.01 11.81
CA SER A 107 -31.88 -10.85 11.24
C SER A 107 -30.89 -9.82 10.65
N TYR A 108 -29.76 -9.56 11.32
CA TYR A 108 -28.71 -8.69 10.79
C TYR A 108 -27.94 -9.33 9.62
N LEU A 109 -27.72 -10.64 9.64
CA LEU A 109 -27.05 -11.36 8.55
C LEU A 109 -27.93 -11.49 7.29
N TRP A 110 -29.26 -11.57 7.46
CA TRP A 110 -30.24 -11.64 6.35
C TRP A 110 -30.65 -10.25 5.82
N SER A 111 -30.52 -9.21 6.65
CA SER A 111 -30.82 -7.82 6.25
C SER A 111 -29.60 -7.03 5.77
N ALA A 112 -28.39 -7.55 5.96
CA ALA A 112 -27.20 -6.97 5.35
C ALA A 112 -27.25 -7.21 3.83
N PRO A 113 -27.29 -6.15 2.99
CA PRO A 113 -27.11 -6.33 1.56
C PRO A 113 -25.66 -6.80 1.35
N CYS A 114 -25.50 -8.10 1.17
CA CYS A 114 -24.23 -8.70 0.81
C CYS A 114 -23.59 -7.90 -0.33
N TRP A 115 -22.46 -7.24 -0.06
CA TRP A 115 -21.62 -6.61 -1.07
C TRP A 115 -21.23 -7.60 -2.21
N GLY A 116 -21.40 -8.91 -1.99
CA GLY A 116 -21.28 -9.96 -3.00
C GLY A 116 -22.41 -10.06 -4.03
N CYS A 117 -23.63 -9.54 -3.78
CA CYS A 117 -24.73 -9.62 -4.75
C CYS A 117 -24.64 -8.56 -5.85
N MET A 118 -23.94 -7.44 -5.63
CA MET A 118 -23.81 -6.39 -6.64
C MET A 118 -22.82 -6.74 -7.77
N HIS A 119 -21.92 -7.71 -7.55
CA HIS A 119 -21.00 -8.19 -8.59
C HIS A 119 -21.59 -9.31 -9.47
N ALA A 120 -22.52 -10.11 -8.95
CA ALA A 120 -23.17 -11.18 -9.72
C ALA A 120 -24.18 -10.63 -10.75
N HIS A 121 -24.83 -9.51 -10.48
CA HIS A 121 -25.82 -8.93 -11.40
C HIS A 121 -25.19 -8.27 -12.65
N LYS A 122 -23.94 -7.79 -12.57
CA LYS A 122 -23.19 -7.30 -13.75
C LYS A 122 -22.65 -8.42 -14.64
N LEU A 123 -22.33 -9.59 -14.09
CA LEU A 123 -21.84 -10.72 -14.89
C LEU A 123 -22.98 -11.49 -15.59
N LEU A 124 -24.16 -11.58 -14.98
CA LEU A 124 -25.34 -12.19 -15.62
C LEU A 124 -25.99 -11.30 -16.71
N SER A 125 -25.86 -9.98 -16.61
CA SER A 125 -26.30 -9.04 -17.66
C SER A 125 -25.30 -8.92 -18.83
N ALA A 126 -24.03 -9.32 -18.64
CA ALA A 126 -23.07 -9.48 -19.74
C ALA A 126 -23.27 -10.80 -20.51
N ARG A 127 -23.65 -11.90 -19.82
CA ARG A 127 -23.92 -13.20 -20.48
C ARG A 127 -25.21 -13.22 -21.30
N ARG A 128 -26.20 -12.38 -20.98
CA ARG A 128 -27.44 -12.25 -21.77
C ARG A 128 -27.29 -11.41 -23.05
N ARG A 129 -26.22 -10.63 -23.23
CA ARG A 129 -25.95 -9.93 -24.50
C ARG A 129 -25.20 -10.77 -25.54
N ASN A 130 -24.45 -11.79 -25.12
CA ASN A 130 -23.72 -12.69 -26.05
C ASN A 130 -24.48 -13.96 -26.45
N GLN A 131 -25.68 -14.23 -25.90
CA GLN A 131 -26.55 -15.32 -26.38
C GLN A 131 -27.64 -14.86 -27.37
N GLY A 132 -27.65 -13.57 -27.74
CA GLY A 132 -28.49 -13.05 -28.82
C GLY A 132 -27.85 -13.09 -30.21
N SER A 133 -26.59 -13.52 -30.34
CA SER A 133 -25.82 -13.43 -31.59
C SER A 133 -25.23 -14.78 -32.08
N ALA A 134 -25.77 -15.90 -31.62
CA ALA A 134 -25.31 -17.25 -32.03
C ALA A 134 -26.49 -18.21 -32.27
N ARG A 135 -27.60 -17.68 -32.81
CA ARG A 135 -28.79 -18.46 -33.19
C ARG A 135 -29.23 -18.19 -34.62
N GLY A 136 -28.26 -18.01 -35.50
CA GLY A 136 -28.47 -17.94 -36.94
C GLY A 136 -27.16 -18.30 -37.62
N ASP A 137 -26.84 -19.59 -37.68
CA ASP A 137 -25.89 -20.18 -38.63
C ASP A 137 -25.77 -21.71 -38.42
N ILE A 138 -26.90 -22.43 -38.38
CA ILE A 138 -26.92 -23.88 -38.67
C ILE A 138 -28.23 -24.22 -39.39
N LEU A 139 -28.39 -23.72 -40.61
CA LEU A 139 -29.30 -24.26 -41.63
C LEU A 139 -28.74 -23.87 -43.01
N ARG A 140 -27.54 -24.37 -43.33
CA ARG A 140 -27.03 -24.44 -44.71
C ARG A 140 -25.82 -25.38 -44.77
N LYS A 141 -26.09 -26.68 -44.92
CA LYS A 141 -25.38 -27.67 -45.74
C LYS A 141 -25.68 -29.07 -45.22
N LEU A 142 -26.29 -29.86 -46.11
CA LEU A 142 -26.75 -31.24 -46.02
C LEU A 142 -28.12 -31.41 -45.39
#